data_AF-A0A7C4I789-F1
#
_entry.id   AF-A0A7C4I789-F1
#
_cell.length_a   1.000
_cell.length_b   1.000
_cell.length_c   1.000
_cell.angle_alpha   90.00
_cell.angle_beta   90.00
_cell.angle_gamma   90.00
#
_symmetry.space_group_name_H-M   'P 1'
#
loop_
_entity.id
_entity.type
_entity.pdbx_description
1 polymer ?
#
loop_
_entity_poly.entity_id
_entity_poly.type
_entity_poly.pdbx_seq_one_letter_code
_entity_poly.pdbx_strand_id
1 'polypeptide(L)'
;MSAITAKAAARQNKQRQPGARFAAASPTSTMEGSRMRTPVRLNALHFHELVTHFLALPPQDRRLRFGHAMADEAVIDYVGSIDFERDAVYGVVDPVLDIAGALHLARGDHAMEIGLSVLPQARGSGIGSRLLEHAAEVARERGVPRLYVRGLTHNEAMQRLARRAGMPIVTAANGTDGALQQALAAQWAALGPRSPVVLVDSALRAEPRPAARPAVAHSVRRYELHP
;
A
#
# COMPACT_ATOMS: atom_id res chain seq x y z
N MET A 1 28.14 -75.07 3.46
CA MET A 1 28.25 -73.68 3.00
C MET A 1 29.47 -73.05 3.67
N SER A 2 30.46 -72.70 2.85
CA SER A 2 31.80 -72.18 3.13
C SER A 2 31.79 -70.99 4.12
N ALA A 3 32.62 -70.92 5.18
CA ALA A 3 34.08 -70.78 5.30
C ALA A 3 34.55 -69.30 5.45
N ILE A 4 35.29 -69.04 6.55
CA ILE A 4 36.59 -68.33 6.59
C ILE A 4 36.62 -66.77 6.72
N THR A 5 37.02 -66.33 7.93
CA THR A 5 38.19 -65.45 8.22
C THR A 5 38.06 -63.94 8.52
N ALA A 6 38.79 -63.63 9.59
CA ALA A 6 39.31 -62.41 10.18
C ALA A 6 39.92 -61.30 9.28
N LYS A 7 40.08 -60.15 9.96
CA LYS A 7 41.22 -59.21 9.94
C LYS A 7 41.28 -58.11 8.87
N ALA A 8 41.23 -56.87 9.40
CA ALA A 8 42.07 -55.71 9.12
C ALA A 8 42.20 -55.17 7.69
N ALA A 9 41.79 -53.90 7.51
CA ALA A 9 42.55 -52.93 6.73
C ALA A 9 42.22 -51.50 7.19
N ALA A 10 43.25 -50.81 7.67
CA ALA A 10 43.29 -49.37 7.87
C ALA A 10 43.30 -48.64 6.51
N ARG A 11 42.73 -47.42 6.45
CA ARG A 11 43.34 -46.27 5.76
C ARG A 11 42.61 -44.96 6.05
N GLN A 12 43.41 -43.95 6.36
CA GLN A 12 43.10 -42.57 6.67
C GLN A 12 42.45 -41.82 5.50
N ASN A 13 41.55 -40.88 5.81
CA ASN A 13 41.40 -39.61 5.07
C ASN A 13 40.68 -38.59 5.98
N LYS A 14 41.41 -37.77 6.73
CA LYS A 14 41.83 -36.40 6.41
C LYS A 14 40.64 -35.43 6.22
N GLN A 15 40.48 -34.57 7.23
CA GLN A 15 40.06 -33.16 7.18
C GLN A 15 38.95 -32.76 6.20
N ARG A 16 37.87 -32.19 6.76
CA ARG A 16 37.48 -30.78 6.56
C ARG A 16 36.24 -30.43 7.38
N GLN A 17 36.41 -29.58 8.38
CA GLN A 17 35.35 -28.61 8.73
C GLN A 17 35.11 -27.72 7.50
N PRO A 18 33.90 -27.18 7.35
CA PRO A 18 33.83 -25.74 7.20
C PRO A 18 32.80 -25.15 8.15
N GLY A 19 33.26 -24.17 8.93
CA GLY A 19 32.38 -23.21 9.56
C GLY A 19 31.66 -22.40 8.49
N ALA A 20 30.35 -22.25 8.67
CA ALA A 20 29.62 -21.13 8.10
C ALA A 20 29.23 -20.23 9.28
N ARG A 21 29.97 -19.12 9.37
CA ARG A 21 29.66 -17.98 10.24
C ARG A 21 28.22 -17.56 9.92
N PHE A 22 27.35 -17.55 10.91
CA PHE A 22 26.19 -16.66 10.87
C PHE A 22 26.76 -15.24 10.82
N ALA A 23 26.83 -14.67 9.61
CA ALA A 23 27.08 -13.26 9.45
C ALA A 23 25.89 -12.55 10.11
N ALA A 24 26.12 -11.99 11.30
CA ALA A 24 25.21 -11.03 11.89
C ALA A 24 25.03 -9.91 10.87
N ALA A 25 23.81 -9.74 10.36
CA ALA A 25 23.46 -8.58 9.56
C ALA A 25 23.81 -7.32 10.37
N SER A 26 24.60 -6.43 9.78
CA SER A 26 24.96 -5.16 10.40
C SER A 26 23.68 -4.40 10.79
N PRO A 27 23.55 -3.88 12.03
CA PRO A 27 22.33 -3.23 12.51
C PRO A 27 21.96 -1.96 11.72
N THR A 28 22.88 -1.41 10.93
CA THR A 28 22.69 -0.21 10.12
C THR A 28 21.73 -0.42 8.94
N SER A 29 21.78 -1.57 8.25
CA SER A 29 20.94 -1.81 7.05
C SER A 29 19.47 -2.01 7.37
N THR A 30 19.16 -2.47 8.59
CA THR A 30 17.78 -2.74 9.03
C THR A 30 17.08 -1.44 9.44
N MET A 31 17.81 -0.50 10.05
CA MET A 31 17.30 0.81 10.46
C MET A 31 17.15 1.78 9.27
N GLU A 32 18.08 1.73 8.32
CA GLU A 32 18.01 2.55 7.10
C GLU A 32 16.92 2.03 6.16
N GLY A 33 16.83 0.71 5.98
CA GLY A 33 15.74 0.06 5.26
C GLY A 33 14.35 0.23 5.90
N SER A 34 14.26 0.43 7.22
CA SER A 34 12.98 0.72 7.90
C SER A 34 12.59 2.20 7.83
N ARG A 35 13.56 3.13 7.95
CA ARG A 35 13.33 4.57 7.75
C ARG A 35 12.88 4.89 6.32
N MET A 36 13.49 4.23 5.32
CA MET A 36 13.14 4.37 3.90
C MET A 36 11.72 3.89 3.54
N ARG A 37 10.97 3.31 4.48
CA ARG A 37 9.58 2.85 4.25
C ARG A 37 8.55 3.61 5.07
N THR A 38 8.97 4.58 5.87
CA THR A 38 8.06 5.29 6.77
C THR A 38 7.12 6.18 5.95
N PRO A 39 5.80 5.97 6.00
CA PRO A 39 4.87 6.87 5.34
C PRO A 39 4.91 8.24 6.02
N VAL A 40 5.14 9.29 5.23
CA VAL A 40 5.11 10.69 5.67
C VAL A 40 3.81 11.31 5.17
N ARG A 41 3.13 12.07 6.03
CA ARG A 41 1.89 12.74 5.65
C ARG A 41 2.18 13.89 4.68
N LEU A 42 1.45 13.93 3.58
CA LEU A 42 1.54 14.96 2.56
C LEU A 42 0.43 16.01 2.74
N ASN A 43 0.67 17.20 2.22
CA ASN A 43 -0.26 18.33 2.22
C ASN A 43 -0.17 19.02 0.85
N ALA A 44 -0.92 20.12 0.66
CA ALA A 44 -0.98 20.85 -0.60
C ALA A 44 0.37 21.38 -1.12
N LEU A 45 1.40 21.53 -0.27
CA LEU A 45 2.74 21.93 -0.69
C LEU A 45 3.44 20.85 -1.51
N HIS A 46 3.06 19.57 -1.36
CA HIS A 46 3.64 18.44 -2.10
C HIS A 46 2.94 18.17 -3.44
N PHE A 47 2.28 19.19 -4.01
CA PHE A 47 1.52 19.05 -5.26
C PHE A 47 2.41 18.55 -6.40
N HIS A 48 3.59 19.14 -6.56
CA HIS A 48 4.48 18.84 -7.67
C HIS A 48 5.02 17.40 -7.59
N GLU A 49 5.45 16.98 -6.40
CA GLU A 49 5.99 15.66 -6.13
C GLU A 49 4.93 14.57 -6.35
N LEU A 50 3.67 14.84 -5.96
CA LEU A 50 2.55 13.92 -6.22
C LEU A 50 2.25 13.80 -7.71
N VAL A 51 2.21 14.91 -8.44
CA VAL A 51 2.02 14.91 -9.90
C VAL A 51 3.15 14.12 -10.56
N THR A 52 4.41 14.42 -10.23
CA THR A 52 5.59 13.72 -10.76
C THR A 52 5.51 12.22 -10.49
N HIS A 53 5.15 11.81 -9.26
CA HIS A 53 4.95 10.40 -8.93
C HIS A 53 3.90 9.73 -9.83
N PHE A 54 2.72 10.33 -9.97
CA PHE A 54 1.64 9.72 -10.75
C PHE A 54 1.94 9.72 -12.26
N LEU A 55 2.65 10.73 -12.76
CA LEU A 55 3.08 10.78 -14.16
C LEU A 55 4.15 9.74 -14.47
N ALA A 56 5.03 9.41 -13.52
CA ALA A 56 6.03 8.36 -13.68
C ALA A 56 5.44 6.93 -13.68
N LEU A 57 4.15 6.75 -13.35
CA LEU A 57 3.50 5.44 -13.41
C LEU A 57 3.25 4.99 -14.87
N PRO A 58 3.57 3.73 -15.20
CA PRO A 58 3.14 3.11 -16.46
C PRO A 58 1.62 3.16 -16.65
N PRO A 59 1.11 3.16 -17.90
CA PRO A 59 -0.33 3.28 -18.19
C PRO A 59 -1.21 2.27 -17.45
N GLN A 60 -0.76 1.01 -17.36
CA GLN A 60 -1.49 -0.03 -16.63
C GLN A 60 -1.57 0.27 -15.12
N ASP A 61 -0.51 0.81 -14.54
CA ASP A 61 -0.45 1.12 -13.11
C ASP A 61 -1.29 2.34 -12.78
N ARG A 62 -1.34 3.34 -13.68
CA ARG A 62 -2.32 4.45 -13.58
C ARG A 62 -3.74 3.90 -13.61
N ARG A 63 -4.05 2.97 -14.52
CA ARG A 63 -5.38 2.35 -14.57
C ARG A 63 -5.74 1.64 -13.27
N LEU A 64 -4.82 0.92 -12.64
CA LEU A 64 -5.06 0.27 -11.34
C LEU A 64 -5.17 1.28 -10.20
N ARG A 65 -4.37 2.36 -10.22
CA ARG A 65 -4.35 3.41 -9.20
C ARG A 65 -5.61 4.28 -9.23
N PHE A 66 -6.16 4.54 -10.41
CA PHE A 66 -7.30 5.43 -10.61
C PHE A 66 -8.58 4.68 -10.96
N GLY A 67 -8.53 3.37 -11.23
CA GLY A 67 -9.67 2.56 -11.66
C GLY A 67 -10.05 2.71 -13.13
N HIS A 68 -9.42 3.65 -13.85
CA HIS A 68 -9.61 3.89 -15.28
C HIS A 68 -8.34 4.50 -15.87
N ALA A 69 -8.23 4.52 -17.21
CA ALA A 69 -7.14 5.22 -17.88
C ALA A 69 -7.20 6.73 -17.55
N MET A 70 -6.04 7.34 -17.34
CA MET A 70 -5.92 8.76 -17.01
C MET A 70 -4.80 9.38 -17.83
N ALA A 71 -5.15 10.43 -18.57
CA ALA A 71 -4.21 11.31 -19.26
C ALA A 71 -3.45 12.19 -18.26
N ASP A 72 -2.38 12.84 -18.72
CA ASP A 72 -1.50 13.64 -17.86
C ASP A 72 -2.24 14.85 -17.26
N GLU A 73 -3.09 15.52 -18.04
CA GLU A 73 -3.91 16.65 -17.56
C GLU A 73 -4.88 16.20 -16.47
N ALA A 74 -5.52 15.03 -16.65
CA ALA A 74 -6.41 14.46 -15.66
C ALA A 74 -5.68 14.05 -14.36
N VAL A 75 -4.38 13.75 -14.42
CA VAL A 75 -3.54 13.54 -13.22
C VAL A 75 -3.37 14.85 -12.46
N ILE A 76 -3.07 15.93 -13.17
CA ILE A 76 -2.90 17.27 -12.58
C ILE A 76 -4.21 17.72 -11.92
N ASP A 77 -5.33 17.61 -12.63
CA ASP A 77 -6.66 17.93 -12.10
C ASP A 77 -7.03 17.08 -10.88
N TYR A 78 -6.70 15.78 -10.93
CA TYR A 78 -6.92 14.89 -9.80
C TYR A 78 -6.18 15.38 -8.56
N VAL A 79 -4.88 15.66 -8.65
CA VAL A 79 -4.08 16.14 -7.51
C VAL A 79 -4.61 17.50 -7.03
N GLY A 80 -5.01 18.38 -7.95
CA GLY A 80 -5.59 19.69 -7.63
C GLY A 80 -6.96 19.63 -6.95
N SER A 81 -7.68 18.51 -7.10
CA SER A 81 -8.99 18.28 -6.47
C SER A 81 -8.92 17.62 -5.08
N ILE A 82 -7.72 17.24 -4.62
CA ILE A 82 -7.57 16.59 -3.31
C ILE A 82 -7.88 17.59 -2.19
N ASP A 83 -8.82 17.23 -1.33
CA ASP A 83 -9.12 17.96 -0.11
C ASP A 83 -8.23 17.40 1.02
N PHE A 84 -7.08 18.02 1.27
CA PHE A 84 -6.10 17.54 2.27
C PHE A 84 -6.56 17.70 3.74
N GLU A 85 -7.64 18.44 3.99
CA GLU A 85 -8.25 18.53 5.32
C GLU A 85 -9.12 17.30 5.59
N ARG A 86 -9.91 16.88 4.60
CA ARG A 86 -10.80 15.73 4.67
C ARG A 86 -10.06 14.41 4.44
N ASP A 87 -9.25 14.37 3.38
CA ASP A 87 -8.59 13.18 2.90
C ASP A 87 -7.21 13.03 3.56
N ALA A 88 -6.71 11.80 3.61
CA ALA A 88 -5.37 11.54 4.14
C ALA A 88 -4.47 11.06 3.01
N VAL A 89 -3.37 11.78 2.77
CA VAL A 89 -2.39 11.45 1.73
C VAL A 89 -1.04 11.22 2.39
N TYR A 90 -0.38 10.13 1.99
CA TYR A 90 0.93 9.76 2.49
C TYR A 90 1.87 9.38 1.33
N GLY A 91 3.13 9.72 1.49
CA GLY A 91 4.21 9.33 0.59
C GLY A 91 5.27 8.54 1.35
N VAL A 92 5.84 7.52 0.70
CA VAL A 92 7.16 7.01 1.09
C VAL A 92 8.18 7.70 0.20
N VAL A 93 9.04 8.50 0.84
CA VAL A 93 10.08 9.26 0.15
C VAL A 93 11.31 8.40 -0.07
N ASP A 94 11.91 8.54 -1.24
CA ASP A 94 13.18 7.93 -1.60
C ASP A 94 14.12 9.03 -2.07
N PRO A 95 15.40 9.04 -1.64
CA PRO A 95 16.34 10.11 -2.01
C PRO A 95 16.55 10.31 -3.52
N VAL A 96 16.22 9.31 -4.36
CA VAL A 96 16.38 9.33 -5.82
C VAL A 96 15.05 9.62 -6.54
N LEU A 97 13.90 9.27 -5.96
CA LEU A 97 12.60 9.26 -6.65
C LEU A 97 11.56 10.27 -6.12
N ASP A 98 11.95 11.18 -5.21
CA ASP A 98 11.10 12.10 -4.43
C ASP A 98 9.98 11.39 -3.64
N ILE A 99 9.01 10.79 -4.34
CA ILE A 99 7.98 9.90 -3.78
C ILE A 99 8.04 8.54 -4.51
N ALA A 100 8.54 7.52 -3.83
CA ALA A 100 8.60 6.15 -4.35
C ALA A 100 7.25 5.41 -4.29
N GLY A 101 6.39 5.77 -3.34
CA GLY A 101 5.05 5.23 -3.22
C GLY A 101 4.09 6.22 -2.61
N ALA A 102 2.85 6.23 -3.09
CA ALA A 102 1.81 7.14 -2.64
C ALA A 102 0.58 6.37 -2.18
N LEU A 103 -0.05 6.87 -1.12
CA LEU A 103 -1.31 6.42 -0.57
C LEU A 103 -2.24 7.62 -0.47
N HIS A 104 -3.43 7.51 -1.05
CA HIS A 104 -4.52 8.44 -0.84
C HIS A 104 -5.71 7.69 -0.26
N LEU A 105 -6.18 8.16 0.89
CA LEU A 105 -7.38 7.72 1.56
C LEU A 105 -8.46 8.81 1.48
N ALA A 106 -9.39 8.67 0.53
CA ALA A 106 -10.50 9.59 0.37
C ALA A 106 -11.63 9.22 1.35
N ARG A 107 -12.05 10.17 2.19
CA ARG A 107 -13.05 9.90 3.22
C ARG A 107 -14.46 10.17 2.70
N GLY A 108 -15.36 9.20 2.91
CA GLY A 108 -16.81 9.40 2.91
C GLY A 108 -17.39 9.26 4.32
N ASP A 109 -18.72 9.32 4.45
CA ASP A 109 -19.39 9.40 5.75
C ASP A 109 -19.21 8.13 6.61
N HIS A 110 -19.25 6.95 5.99
CA HIS A 110 -19.16 5.66 6.69
C HIS A 110 -18.10 4.70 6.11
N ALA A 111 -17.23 5.23 5.26
CA ALA A 111 -16.24 4.45 4.52
C ALA A 111 -15.08 5.31 4.04
N MET A 112 -13.95 4.67 3.73
CA MET A 112 -12.82 5.31 3.08
C MET A 112 -12.51 4.57 1.78
N GLU A 113 -12.18 5.31 0.74
CA GLU A 113 -11.66 4.76 -0.50
C GLU A 113 -10.13 4.87 -0.51
N ILE A 114 -9.46 3.79 -0.90
CA ILE A 114 -7.99 3.71 -0.93
C ILE A 114 -7.49 3.67 -2.37
N GLY A 115 -6.55 4.57 -2.67
CA GLY A 115 -5.69 4.53 -3.85
C GLY A 115 -4.24 4.42 -3.44
N LEU A 116 -3.56 3.36 -3.89
CA LEU A 116 -2.14 3.10 -3.58
C LEU A 116 -1.36 2.87 -4.86
N SER A 117 -0.17 3.46 -4.94
CA SER A 117 0.78 3.26 -6.04
C SER A 117 2.22 3.14 -5.53
N VAL A 118 3.04 2.38 -6.25
CA VAL A 118 4.49 2.27 -6.02
C VAL A 118 5.17 2.29 -7.38
N LEU A 119 6.17 3.16 -7.53
CA LEU A 119 6.95 3.27 -8.77
C LEU A 119 7.62 1.93 -9.10
N PRO A 120 7.74 1.55 -10.39
CA PRO A 120 8.33 0.29 -10.81
C PRO A 120 9.69 -0.02 -10.16
N GLN A 121 10.57 0.98 -10.10
CA GLN A 121 11.93 0.90 -9.58
C GLN A 121 11.98 0.65 -8.07
N ALA A 122 10.92 1.03 -7.35
CA ALA A 122 10.81 0.86 -5.90
C ALA A 122 10.03 -0.40 -5.50
N ARG A 123 9.63 -1.26 -6.44
CA ARG A 123 8.89 -2.50 -6.13
C ARG A 123 9.80 -3.56 -5.49
N GLY A 124 9.18 -4.55 -4.85
CA GLY A 124 9.92 -5.60 -4.13
C GLY A 124 10.53 -5.15 -2.79
N SER A 125 10.55 -3.83 -2.53
CA SER A 125 11.07 -3.22 -1.30
C SER A 125 10.06 -3.20 -0.14
N GLY A 126 8.86 -3.76 -0.27
CA GLY A 126 7.86 -3.77 0.80
C GLY A 126 7.11 -2.45 1.04
N ILE A 127 7.37 -1.38 0.28
CA ILE A 127 6.65 -0.08 0.38
C ILE A 127 5.13 -0.25 0.29
N GLY A 128 4.64 -1.03 -0.68
CA GLY A 128 3.21 -1.26 -0.85
C GLY A 128 2.56 -1.96 0.35
N SER A 129 3.28 -2.90 0.99
CA SER A 129 2.79 -3.55 2.21
C SER A 129 2.70 -2.55 3.36
N ARG A 130 3.76 -1.76 3.56
CA ARG A 130 3.78 -0.75 4.64
C ARG A 130 2.71 0.32 4.46
N LEU A 131 2.49 0.80 3.24
CA LEU A 131 1.41 1.76 2.93
C LEU A 131 0.03 1.15 3.17
N LEU A 132 -0.21 -0.12 2.84
CA LEU A 132 -1.49 -0.78 3.09
C LEU A 132 -1.75 -1.01 4.58
N GLU A 133 -0.73 -1.41 5.33
CA GLU A 133 -0.78 -1.53 6.80
C GLU A 133 -1.10 -0.16 7.43
N HIS A 134 -0.43 0.88 6.95
CA HIS A 134 -0.69 2.26 7.40
C HIS A 134 -2.09 2.73 7.07
N ALA A 135 -2.63 2.36 5.90
CA ALA A 135 -4.02 2.63 5.56
C ALA A 135 -4.99 1.99 6.55
N ALA A 136 -4.72 0.75 6.97
CA ALA A 136 -5.53 0.08 7.98
C ALA A 136 -5.38 0.72 9.37
N GLU A 137 -4.19 1.20 9.75
CA GLU A 137 -3.96 1.98 10.97
C GLU A 137 -4.86 3.22 10.98
N VAL A 138 -4.79 4.05 9.94
CA VAL A 138 -5.58 5.28 9.79
C VAL A 138 -7.08 4.99 9.77
N ALA A 139 -7.51 3.92 9.11
CA ALA A 139 -8.92 3.51 9.09
C ALA A 139 -9.43 3.15 10.49
N ARG A 140 -8.65 2.40 11.29
CA ARG A 140 -9.01 2.03 12.66
C ARG A 140 -9.10 3.25 13.58
N GLU A 141 -8.11 4.14 13.52
CA GLU A 141 -8.11 5.40 14.29
C GLU A 141 -9.35 6.25 13.99
N ARG A 142 -9.84 6.16 12.76
CA ARG A 142 -11.02 6.90 12.27
C ARG A 142 -12.34 6.16 12.49
N GLY A 143 -12.33 4.98 13.10
CA GLY A 143 -13.54 4.19 13.33
C GLY A 143 -14.14 3.60 12.04
N VAL A 144 -13.33 3.43 10.99
CA VAL A 144 -13.77 2.97 9.68
C VAL A 144 -13.35 1.50 9.49
N PRO A 145 -14.30 0.53 9.52
CA PRO A 145 -13.98 -0.88 9.39
C PRO A 145 -13.70 -1.34 7.95
N ARG A 146 -13.87 -0.46 6.94
CA ARG A 146 -13.85 -0.82 5.52
C ARG A 146 -13.02 0.15 4.68
N LEU A 147 -12.17 -0.41 3.83
CA LEU A 147 -11.46 0.30 2.77
C LEU A 147 -11.96 -0.18 1.41
N TYR A 148 -12.52 0.73 0.61
CA TYR A 148 -12.95 0.41 -0.75
C TYR A 148 -11.81 0.62 -1.76
N VAL A 149 -11.61 -0.35 -2.64
CA VAL A 149 -10.64 -0.30 -3.75
C VAL A 149 -11.38 -0.39 -5.07
N ARG A 150 -11.04 0.46 -6.04
CA ARG A 150 -11.62 0.37 -7.39
C ARG A 150 -11.02 -0.81 -8.16
N GLY A 151 -11.87 -1.61 -8.78
CA GLY A 151 -11.46 -2.74 -9.62
C GLY A 151 -10.66 -3.80 -8.85
N LEU A 152 -10.98 -4.02 -7.56
CA LEU A 152 -10.23 -4.94 -6.69
C LEU A 152 -10.19 -6.35 -7.27
N THR A 153 -11.27 -6.78 -7.91
CA THR A 153 -11.37 -8.07 -8.60
C THR A 153 -10.26 -8.28 -9.63
N HIS A 154 -9.81 -7.23 -10.31
CA HIS A 154 -8.75 -7.28 -11.32
C HIS A 154 -7.38 -6.75 -10.81
N ASN A 155 -7.32 -6.33 -9.54
CA ASN A 155 -6.11 -5.77 -8.95
C ASN A 155 -5.35 -6.83 -8.14
N GLU A 156 -4.71 -7.75 -8.84
CA GLU A 156 -3.97 -8.84 -8.19
C GLU A 156 -2.86 -8.33 -7.26
N ALA A 157 -2.23 -7.20 -7.60
CA ALA A 157 -1.20 -6.59 -6.76
C ALA A 157 -1.77 -6.22 -5.38
N MET A 158 -2.90 -5.52 -5.35
CA MET A 158 -3.59 -5.19 -4.10
C MET A 158 -4.09 -6.44 -3.37
N GLN A 159 -4.64 -7.44 -4.07
CA GLN A 159 -5.04 -8.70 -3.44
C GLN A 159 -3.85 -9.43 -2.78
N ARG A 160 -2.68 -9.45 -3.43
CA ARG A 160 -1.45 -10.01 -2.85
C ARG A 160 -1.00 -9.25 -1.61
N LEU A 161 -1.07 -7.92 -1.62
CA LEU A 161 -0.75 -7.09 -0.45
C LEU A 161 -1.71 -7.38 0.71
N ALA A 162 -3.03 -7.41 0.45
CA ALA A 162 -4.04 -7.70 1.45
C ALA A 162 -3.88 -9.09 2.07
N ARG A 163 -3.66 -10.14 1.25
CA ARG A 163 -3.37 -11.50 1.75
C ARG A 163 -2.13 -11.54 2.63
N ARG A 164 -1.05 -10.85 2.24
CA ARG A 164 0.18 -10.78 3.04
C ARG A 164 -0.04 -10.08 4.39
N ALA A 165 -0.89 -9.07 4.41
CA ALA A 165 -1.26 -8.35 5.63
C ALA A 165 -2.32 -9.08 6.48
N GLY A 166 -2.79 -10.27 6.08
CA GLY A 166 -3.88 -10.98 6.75
C GLY A 166 -5.22 -10.22 6.69
N MET A 167 -5.37 -9.30 5.74
CA MET A 167 -6.54 -8.45 5.62
C MET A 167 -7.64 -9.16 4.81
N PRO A 168 -8.87 -9.28 5.33
CA PRO A 168 -9.97 -9.90 4.60
C PRO A 168 -10.31 -9.13 3.31
N ILE A 169 -10.70 -9.87 2.26
CA ILE A 169 -11.04 -9.33 0.94
C ILE A 169 -12.46 -9.72 0.58
N VAL A 170 -13.28 -8.73 0.23
CA VAL A 170 -14.64 -8.94 -0.29
C VAL A 170 -14.76 -8.31 -1.68
N THR A 171 -15.23 -9.08 -2.64
CA THR A 171 -15.48 -8.69 -4.03
C THR A 171 -16.88 -9.13 -4.45
N ALA A 172 -17.34 -8.66 -5.61
CA ALA A 172 -18.62 -9.08 -6.17
C ALA A 172 -18.75 -10.60 -6.37
N ALA A 173 -17.62 -11.31 -6.47
CA ALA A 173 -17.62 -12.76 -6.61
C ALA A 173 -17.91 -13.52 -5.30
N ASN A 174 -17.73 -12.89 -4.13
CA ASN A 174 -17.76 -13.60 -2.84
C ASN A 174 -18.58 -12.91 -1.74
N GLY A 175 -19.32 -11.83 -2.04
CA GLY A 175 -20.11 -11.15 -1.03
C GLY A 175 -21.10 -10.10 -1.56
N THR A 176 -21.90 -9.58 -0.63
CA THR A 176 -22.85 -8.48 -0.83
C THR A 176 -22.64 -7.41 0.25
N ASP A 177 -22.75 -6.14 -0.11
CA ASP A 177 -22.36 -5.02 0.77
C ASP A 177 -23.27 -4.86 1.99
N GLY A 178 -24.57 -5.11 1.84
CA GLY A 178 -25.55 -4.95 2.94
C GLY A 178 -25.38 -5.94 4.09
N ALA A 179 -25.12 -7.22 3.79
CA ALA A 179 -24.81 -8.22 4.82
C ALA A 179 -23.43 -7.96 5.44
N LEU A 180 -22.46 -7.56 4.62
CA LEU A 180 -21.12 -7.19 5.08
C LEU A 180 -21.16 -6.02 6.07
N GLN A 181 -21.94 -4.97 5.77
CA GLN A 181 -22.07 -3.80 6.63
C GLN A 181 -22.58 -4.16 8.02
N GLN A 182 -23.62 -4.98 8.10
CA GLN A 182 -24.20 -5.42 9.37
C GLN A 182 -23.21 -6.28 10.17
N ALA A 183 -22.54 -7.24 9.51
CA ALA A 183 -21.54 -8.09 10.15
C ALA A 183 -20.36 -7.28 10.70
N LEU A 184 -19.86 -6.31 9.94
CA LEU A 184 -18.75 -5.45 10.37
C LEU A 184 -19.16 -4.47 11.47
N ALA A 185 -20.39 -3.96 11.47
CA ALA A 185 -20.90 -3.14 12.56
C ALA A 185 -20.98 -3.93 13.88
N ALA A 186 -21.51 -5.16 13.83
CA ALA A 186 -21.55 -6.04 14.99
C ALA A 186 -20.15 -6.42 15.49
N GLN A 187 -19.22 -6.75 14.57
CA GLN A 187 -17.84 -7.06 14.91
C GLN A 187 -17.11 -5.86 15.52
N TRP A 188 -17.31 -4.66 14.97
CA TRP A 188 -16.73 -3.43 15.51
C TRP A 188 -17.30 -3.10 16.89
N ALA A 189 -18.59 -3.31 17.14
CA ALA A 189 -19.18 -3.16 18.47
C ALA A 189 -18.55 -4.11 19.50
N ALA A 190 -18.15 -5.31 19.08
CA ALA A 190 -17.53 -6.31 19.96
C ALA A 190 -16.02 -6.11 20.18
N LEU A 191 -15.28 -5.75 19.13
CA LEU A 191 -13.80 -5.69 19.15
C LEU A 191 -13.23 -4.27 19.20
N GLY A 192 -14.05 -3.26 18.88
CA GLY A 192 -13.63 -1.88 18.76
C GLY A 192 -12.41 -1.72 17.84
N PRO A 193 -11.38 -0.97 18.25
CA PRO A 193 -10.15 -0.77 17.48
C PRO A 193 -9.36 -2.05 17.17
N ARG A 194 -9.67 -3.20 17.78
CA ARG A 194 -9.07 -4.50 17.45
C ARG A 194 -9.75 -5.19 16.27
N SER A 195 -10.86 -4.66 15.78
CA SER A 195 -11.55 -5.20 14.61
C SER A 195 -10.60 -5.17 13.40
N PRO A 196 -10.58 -6.25 12.58
CA PRO A 196 -9.88 -6.20 11.32
C PRO A 196 -10.55 -5.15 10.41
N VAL A 197 -9.71 -4.41 9.67
CA VAL A 197 -10.17 -3.59 8.55
C VAL A 197 -10.35 -4.53 7.36
N VAL A 198 -11.43 -4.37 6.61
CA VAL A 198 -11.74 -5.20 5.45
C VAL A 198 -11.53 -4.41 4.17
N LEU A 199 -10.91 -5.05 3.17
CA LEU A 199 -10.77 -4.51 1.84
C LEU A 199 -11.95 -4.95 0.97
N VAL A 200 -12.64 -3.99 0.36
CA VAL A 200 -13.89 -4.23 -0.36
C VAL A 200 -13.76 -3.69 -1.78
N ASP A 201 -14.23 -4.45 -2.77
CA ASP A 201 -14.36 -3.93 -4.13
C ASP A 201 -15.39 -2.80 -4.16
N SER A 202 -15.03 -1.67 -4.77
CA SER A 202 -15.94 -0.52 -4.90
C SER A 202 -17.20 -0.84 -5.71
N ALA A 203 -17.18 -1.88 -6.54
CA ALA A 203 -18.37 -2.36 -7.26
C ALA A 203 -19.50 -2.82 -6.32
N LEU A 204 -19.17 -3.17 -5.06
CA LEU A 204 -20.15 -3.55 -4.06
C LEU A 204 -20.77 -2.35 -3.35
N ARG A 205 -20.17 -1.16 -3.44
CA ARG A 205 -20.61 0.00 -2.67
C ARG A 205 -22.06 0.37 -3.05
N ALA A 206 -22.95 0.36 -2.06
CA ALA A 206 -24.35 0.76 -2.25
C ALA A 206 -24.52 2.28 -2.45
N GLU A 207 -23.63 3.09 -1.88
CA GLU A 207 -23.68 4.55 -1.94
C GLU A 207 -22.79 5.13 -3.06
N PRO A 208 -23.17 6.25 -3.69
CA PRO A 208 -22.30 6.93 -4.65
C PRO A 208 -21.00 7.42 -3.99
N ARG A 209 -19.92 7.49 -4.79
CA ARG A 209 -18.64 8.02 -4.34
C ARG A 209 -18.84 9.43 -3.76
N PRO A 210 -18.19 9.79 -2.63
CA PRO A 210 -18.14 11.18 -2.22
C PRO A 210 -17.62 12.02 -3.39
N ALA A 211 -18.40 13.01 -3.80
CA ALA A 211 -18.00 13.88 -4.91
C ALA A 211 -16.65 14.51 -4.56
N ALA A 212 -15.71 14.47 -5.50
CA ALA A 212 -14.59 15.40 -5.43
C ALA A 212 -15.20 16.80 -5.41
N ARG A 213 -14.83 17.65 -4.44
CA ARG A 213 -15.22 19.06 -4.56
C ARG A 213 -14.60 19.56 -5.87
N PRO A 214 -15.30 20.41 -6.64
CA PRO A 214 -14.65 21.08 -7.75
C PRO A 214 -13.37 21.70 -7.19
N ALA A 215 -12.24 21.49 -7.88
CA ALA A 215 -10.97 22.07 -7.48
C ALA A 215 -11.23 23.55 -7.24
N VAL A 216 -11.12 23.99 -5.98
CA VAL A 216 -11.16 25.42 -5.69
C VAL A 216 -9.94 25.93 -6.40
N ALA A 217 -10.12 26.68 -7.49
CA ALA A 217 -9.02 27.22 -8.26
C ALA A 217 -8.03 27.78 -7.26
N HIS A 218 -6.91 27.08 -7.06
CA HIS A 218 -5.83 27.62 -6.28
C HIS A 218 -5.42 28.82 -7.11
N SER A 219 -5.85 30.00 -6.66
CA SER A 219 -5.26 31.24 -7.09
C SER A 219 -3.81 31.11 -6.68
N VAL A 220 -3.01 30.55 -7.58
CA VAL A 220 -1.57 30.70 -7.60
C VAL A 220 -1.42 32.20 -7.58
N ARG A 221 -1.19 32.76 -6.39
CA ARG A 221 -0.73 34.14 -6.27
C ARG A 221 0.58 34.12 -7.03
N ARG A 222 0.51 34.56 -8.27
CA ARG A 222 1.64 34.83 -9.15
C ARG A 222 2.59 35.66 -8.28
N TYR A 223 3.71 35.08 -7.87
CA TYR A 223 4.81 35.85 -7.34
C TYR A 223 5.29 36.70 -8.52
N GLU A 224 4.76 37.91 -8.64
CA GLU A 224 5.35 38.94 -9.47
C GLU A 224 6.68 39.28 -8.83
N LEU A 225 7.74 38.68 -9.38
CA LEU A 225 9.10 39.16 -9.22
C LEU A 225 9.13 40.57 -9.81
N HIS A 226 9.08 41.56 -8.93
CA HIS A 226 9.44 42.92 -9.31
C HIS A 226 10.97 42.99 -9.47
N PRO A 227 11.47 43.53 -10.59
CA PRO A 227 12.90 43.80 -10.79
C PRO A 227 13.40 44.94 -9.90
#